data_AF-A0A075WKK2-F1
#
_entry.id   AF-A0A075WKK2-F1
#
_cell.length_a   1.000
_cell.length_b   1.000
_cell.length_c   1.000
_cell.angle_alpha   90.00
_cell.angle_beta   90.00
_cell.angle_gamma   90.00
#
_symmetry.space_group_name_H-M   'P 1'
#
loop_
_entity.id
_entity.type
_entity.pdbx_description
1 polymer ?
#
loop_
_entity_poly.entity_id
_entity_poly.type
_entity_poly.pdbx_seq_one_letter_code
_entity_poly.pdbx_strand_id
1 'polypeptide(L)'
;MSFDLNWFTHEGSKKVVEEAEKEGLLAGDDELQPTFDLDEVELTDFKPDLSELLSRSVTDRIIEEIAVKLKKDGREVVSMVNRKQEELGGIISFPVAALIVAKEVGINIAPYIEEVEREVFQ
;
A
#
# COMPACT_ATOMS: atom_id res chain seq x y z
N MET A 1 25.87 -2.20 -10.66
CA MET A 1 25.23 -1.14 -11.47
C MET A 1 23.77 -1.54 -11.67
N SER A 2 22.88 -1.16 -10.75
CA SER A 2 21.43 -1.51 -10.78
C SER A 2 20.56 -0.33 -11.28
N PHE A 3 21.19 0.77 -11.72
CA PHE A 3 20.50 1.96 -12.21
C PHE A 3 20.24 1.94 -13.73
N ASP A 4 20.85 1.02 -14.49
CA ASP A 4 20.86 1.08 -15.95
C ASP A 4 19.59 0.54 -16.63
N LEU A 5 18.70 -0.12 -15.89
CA LEU A 5 17.51 -0.76 -16.46
C LEU A 5 16.27 0.15 -16.51
N ASN A 6 16.27 1.30 -15.81
CA ASN A 6 15.13 2.23 -15.71
C ASN A 6 13.77 1.55 -15.42
N TRP A 7 13.77 0.39 -14.76
CA TRP A 7 12.55 -0.35 -14.45
C TRP A 7 11.72 0.33 -13.37
N PHE A 8 12.35 1.13 -12.52
CA PHE A 8 11.74 1.68 -11.31
C PHE A 8 12.01 3.19 -11.18
N THR A 9 11.06 3.90 -10.60
CA THR A 9 11.31 5.18 -9.94
C THR A 9 11.92 4.93 -8.55
N HIS A 10 12.52 5.94 -7.93
CA HIS A 10 13.07 5.80 -6.57
C HIS A 10 12.04 5.28 -5.56
N GLU A 11 10.79 5.76 -5.67
CA GLU A 11 9.67 5.32 -4.84
C GLU A 11 9.26 3.87 -5.14
N GLY A 12 9.27 3.48 -6.42
CA GLY A 12 8.98 2.10 -6.83
C GLY A 12 10.02 1.10 -6.35
N SER A 13 11.31 1.49 -6.35
CA SER A 13 12.38 0.65 -5.79
C SER A 13 12.19 0.38 -4.29
N LYS A 14 11.73 1.38 -3.54
CA LYS A 14 11.49 1.22 -2.10
C LYS A 14 10.35 0.24 -1.82
N LYS A 15 9.22 0.36 -2.53
CA LYS A 15 8.08 -0.56 -2.39
C LYS A 15 8.43 -2.01 -2.72
N VAL A 16 9.23 -2.24 -3.76
CA VAL A 16 9.66 -3.59 -4.15
C VAL A 16 10.49 -4.24 -3.04
N VAL A 17 11.40 -3.48 -2.43
CA VAL A 17 12.22 -3.98 -1.32
C VAL A 17 11.35 -4.29 -0.11
N GLU A 18 10.46 -3.38 0.28
CA GLU A 18 9.55 -3.57 1.42
C GLU A 18 8.65 -4.81 1.24
N GLU A 19 8.11 -5.03 0.04
CA GLU A 19 7.29 -6.22 -0.23
C GLU A 19 8.15 -7.50 -0.23
N ALA A 20 9.36 -7.44 -0.79
CA ALA A 20 10.26 -8.60 -0.81
C ALA A 20 10.74 -9.00 0.59
N GLU A 21 10.93 -8.05 1.51
CA GLU A 21 11.21 -8.35 2.92
C GLU A 21 9.99 -8.95 3.61
N LYS A 22 8.79 -8.42 3.36
CA LYS A 22 7.53 -8.92 3.91
C LYS A 22 7.23 -10.36 3.46
N GLU A 23 7.48 -10.67 2.20
CA GLU A 23 7.37 -12.02 1.63
C GLU A 23 8.56 -12.93 2.02
N GLY A 24 9.54 -12.40 2.77
CA GLY A 24 10.71 -13.15 3.24
C GLY A 24 11.67 -13.53 2.12
N LEU A 25 11.59 -12.89 0.96
CA LEU A 25 12.49 -13.06 -0.19
C LEU A 25 13.82 -12.32 -0.02
N LEU A 26 13.82 -11.27 0.80
CA LEU A 26 15.00 -10.51 1.22
C LEU A 26 15.11 -10.48 2.74
N ALA A 27 16.34 -10.51 3.24
CA ALA A 27 16.65 -10.31 4.65
C ALA A 27 18.01 -9.61 4.84
N GLY A 28 18.18 -8.89 5.94
CA GLY A 28 19.45 -8.28 6.34
C GLY A 28 19.28 -6.82 6.76
N ASP A 29 19.96 -6.41 7.84
CA ASP A 29 19.79 -5.08 8.44
C ASP A 29 20.63 -4.00 7.73
N ASP A 30 21.89 -4.31 7.41
CA ASP A 30 22.83 -3.37 6.77
C ASP A 30 23.01 -3.65 5.27
N GLU A 31 22.96 -4.92 4.87
CA GLU A 31 23.05 -5.37 3.49
C GLU A 31 21.94 -6.40 3.21
N LEU A 32 21.06 -6.08 2.27
CA LEU A 32 19.98 -6.98 1.85
C LEU A 32 20.54 -8.17 1.08
N GLN A 33 20.17 -9.38 1.50
CA GLN A 33 20.53 -10.63 0.84
C GLN A 33 19.27 -11.43 0.45
N PRO A 34 19.27 -12.09 -0.71
CA PRO A 34 18.21 -13.01 -1.08
C PRO A 34 18.19 -14.21 -0.14
N THR A 35 17.00 -14.67 0.23
CA THR A 35 16.79 -15.86 1.07
C THR A 35 16.62 -17.14 0.25
N PHE A 36 16.68 -17.02 -1.08
CA PHE A 36 16.54 -18.10 -2.06
C PHE A 36 17.82 -18.27 -2.88
N ASP A 37 17.98 -19.46 -3.48
CA ASP A 37 19.13 -19.74 -4.33
C ASP A 37 18.98 -19.03 -5.69
N LEU A 38 19.95 -18.19 -6.03
CA LEU A 38 19.96 -17.45 -7.30
C LEU A 38 20.27 -18.36 -8.48
N ASP A 39 21.00 -19.47 -8.26
CA ASP A 39 21.40 -20.39 -9.32
C ASP A 39 20.23 -21.27 -9.79
N GLU A 40 19.17 -21.39 -8.97
CA GLU A 40 17.95 -22.12 -9.30
C GLU A 40 16.92 -21.26 -10.07
N VAL A 41 17.16 -19.95 -10.22
CA VAL A 41 16.24 -19.00 -10.85
C VAL A 41 16.71 -18.61 -12.26
N GLU A 42 16.07 -19.16 -13.29
CA GLU A 42 16.29 -18.74 -14.68
C GLU A 42 15.31 -17.62 -15.08
N LEU A 43 15.84 -16.44 -15.43
CA LEU A 43 15.06 -15.31 -15.96
C LEU A 43 15.31 -15.16 -17.47
N THR A 44 14.31 -15.46 -18.30
CA THR A 44 14.36 -15.18 -19.74
C THR A 44 13.48 -13.98 -20.07
N ASP A 45 14.07 -12.93 -20.65
CA ASP A 45 13.38 -11.70 -21.08
C ASP A 45 12.47 -11.07 -20.00
N PHE A 46 12.91 -11.15 -18.74
CA PHE A 46 12.14 -10.64 -17.61
C PHE A 46 12.04 -9.11 -17.64
N LYS A 47 10.80 -8.61 -17.59
CA LYS A 47 10.49 -7.22 -17.30
C LYS A 47 9.43 -7.19 -16.19
N PRO A 48 9.73 -6.60 -15.02
CA PRO A 48 8.78 -6.58 -13.93
C PRO A 48 7.57 -5.71 -14.29
N ASP A 49 6.37 -6.27 -14.22
CA ASP A 49 5.13 -5.51 -14.21
C ASP A 49 4.75 -5.24 -12.76
N LEU A 50 5.09 -4.04 -12.30
CA LEU A 50 4.76 -3.59 -10.95
C LEU A 50 3.48 -2.76 -10.92
N SER A 51 2.66 -2.79 -11.97
CA SER A 51 1.43 -2.00 -12.00
C SER A 51 0.53 -2.33 -10.80
N GLU A 52 0.52 -3.58 -10.34
CA GLU A 52 -0.20 -4.01 -9.13
C GLU A 52 0.51 -3.58 -7.84
N LEU A 53 1.84 -3.77 -7.74
CA LEU A 53 2.63 -3.41 -6.57
C LEU A 53 2.72 -1.88 -6.32
N LEU A 54 2.74 -1.13 -7.42
CA LEU A 54 2.71 0.34 -7.43
C LEU A 54 1.28 0.88 -7.53
N SER A 55 0.28 0.02 -7.75
CA SER A 55 -1.11 0.46 -7.69
C SER A 55 -1.37 1.08 -6.33
N ARG A 56 -2.19 2.12 -6.31
CA ARG A 56 -2.64 2.72 -5.05
C ARG A 56 -3.46 1.67 -4.31
N SER A 57 -3.13 1.43 -3.04
CA SER A 57 -3.93 0.55 -2.17
C SER A 57 -5.40 1.01 -2.18
N VAL A 58 -6.34 0.13 -1.83
CA VAL A 58 -7.74 0.60 -1.75
C VAL A 58 -7.88 1.69 -0.70
N THR A 59 -7.10 1.60 0.39
CA THR A 59 -7.01 2.64 1.40
C THR A 59 -6.53 3.98 0.82
N ASP A 60 -5.47 4.00 0.01
CA ASP A 60 -4.98 5.23 -0.63
C ASP A 60 -6.03 5.88 -1.55
N ARG A 61 -6.77 5.05 -2.31
CA ARG A 61 -7.87 5.52 -3.16
C ARG A 61 -8.99 6.17 -2.33
N ILE A 62 -9.37 5.56 -1.20
CA ILE A 62 -10.37 6.11 -0.29
C ILE A 62 -9.90 7.44 0.30
N ILE A 63 -8.64 7.52 0.76
CA ILE A 63 -8.06 8.74 1.32
C ILE A 63 -8.06 9.87 0.29
N GLU A 64 -7.68 9.59 -0.95
CA GLU A 64 -7.71 10.57 -2.03
C GLU A 64 -9.12 11.05 -2.35
N GLU A 65 -10.11 10.16 -2.40
CA GLU A 65 -11.50 10.56 -2.67
C GLU A 65 -12.04 11.46 -1.55
N ILE A 66 -11.73 11.16 -0.29
CA ILE A 66 -12.06 12.03 0.85
C ILE A 66 -11.35 13.39 0.71
N ALA A 67 -10.06 13.38 0.36
CA ALA A 67 -9.26 14.59 0.18
C ALA A 67 -9.87 15.51 -0.89
N VAL A 68 -10.25 14.95 -2.04
CA VAL A 68 -10.93 15.66 -3.14
C VAL A 68 -12.29 16.20 -2.68
N LYS A 69 -13.10 15.37 -2.03
CA LYS A 69 -14.45 15.74 -1.56
C LYS A 69 -14.42 16.91 -0.57
N LEU A 70 -13.45 16.90 0.35
CA LEU A 70 -13.32 17.89 1.42
C LEU A 70 -12.40 19.06 1.06
N LYS A 71 -11.71 19.01 -0.08
CA LYS A 71 -10.66 19.98 -0.49
C LYS A 71 -9.56 20.11 0.58
N LYS A 72 -9.11 18.97 1.10
CA LYS A 72 -8.05 18.83 2.10
C LYS A 72 -6.85 18.12 1.48
N ASP A 73 -5.68 18.26 2.10
CA ASP A 73 -4.55 17.42 1.72
C ASP A 73 -4.66 16.01 2.34
N GLY A 74 -3.89 15.06 1.80
CA GLY A 74 -3.92 13.67 2.27
C GLY A 74 -3.52 13.50 3.73
N ARG A 75 -2.61 14.34 4.26
CA ARG A 75 -2.16 14.25 5.67
C ARG A 75 -3.27 14.67 6.62
N GLU A 76 -4.04 15.68 6.25
CA GLU A 76 -5.23 16.08 6.99
C GLU A 76 -6.26 14.95 7.04
N VAL A 77 -6.48 14.26 5.92
CA VAL A 77 -7.42 13.12 5.85
C VAL A 77 -6.92 11.95 6.69
N VAL A 78 -5.64 11.57 6.58
CA VAL A 78 -5.05 10.53 7.45
C VAL A 78 -5.24 10.88 8.92
N SER A 79 -5.04 12.14 9.29
CA SER A 79 -5.28 12.61 10.67
C SER A 79 -6.75 12.51 11.09
N MET A 80 -7.70 12.72 10.16
CA MET A 80 -9.13 12.51 10.41
C MET A 80 -9.45 11.03 10.64
N VAL A 81 -8.85 10.13 9.84
CA VAL A 81 -9.03 8.69 9.99
C VAL A 81 -8.44 8.18 11.31
N ASN A 82 -7.23 8.62 11.68
CA ASN A 82 -6.63 8.29 12.98
C ASN A 82 -7.51 8.75 14.15
N ARG A 83 -8.03 9.98 14.11
CA ARG A 83 -8.98 10.45 15.13
C ARG A 83 -10.25 9.59 15.18
N LYS A 84 -10.79 9.19 14.03
CA LYS A 84 -11.95 8.30 13.99
C LYS A 84 -11.65 6.94 14.61
N GLN A 85 -10.47 6.39 14.34
CA GLN A 85 -10.01 5.13 14.92
C GLN A 85 -9.89 5.24 16.45
N GLU A 86 -9.32 6.34 16.95
CA GLU A 86 -9.23 6.64 18.38
C GLU A 86 -10.60 6.82 19.04
N GLU A 87 -11.52 7.57 18.40
CA GLU A 87 -12.91 7.76 18.84
C GLU A 87 -13.66 6.42 19.01
N LEU A 88 -13.32 5.42 18.18
CA LEU A 88 -13.87 4.07 18.20
C LEU A 88 -13.06 3.11 19.09
N GLY A 89 -12.22 3.65 19.98
CA GLY A 89 -11.46 2.90 20.97
C GLY A 89 -10.27 2.14 20.40
N GLY A 90 -9.83 2.42 19.17
CA GLY A 90 -8.69 1.75 18.54
C GLY A 90 -8.96 0.29 18.16
N ILE A 91 -10.22 -0.16 18.16
CA ILE A 91 -10.59 -1.56 17.96
C ILE A 91 -10.63 -1.94 16.47
N ILE A 92 -10.82 -0.95 15.59
CA ILE A 92 -10.93 -1.15 14.15
C ILE A 92 -9.59 -0.86 13.44
N SER A 93 -9.35 -1.53 12.32
CA SER A 93 -8.18 -1.26 11.49
C SER A 93 -8.28 0.10 10.77
N PHE A 94 -7.14 0.65 10.37
CA PHE A 94 -7.10 1.93 9.66
C PHE A 94 -7.92 1.93 8.35
N PRO A 95 -7.88 0.89 7.50
CA PRO A 95 -8.75 0.81 6.30
C PRO A 95 -10.24 0.86 6.63
N VAL A 96 -10.68 0.20 7.71
CA VAL A 96 -12.08 0.23 8.16
C VAL A 96 -12.46 1.61 8.67
N ALA A 97 -11.57 2.27 9.42
CA ALA A 97 -11.78 3.65 9.85
C ALA A 97 -11.91 4.60 8.65
N ALA A 98 -11.11 4.39 7.59
CA ALA A 98 -11.19 5.17 6.36
C ALA A 98 -12.55 5.00 5.65
N LEU A 99 -13.10 3.79 5.59
CA LEU A 99 -14.46 3.55 5.06
C LEU A 99 -15.54 4.28 5.87
N ILE A 100 -15.43 4.30 7.19
CA ILE A 100 -16.38 5.01 8.06
C ILE A 100 -16.33 6.51 7.77
N VAL A 101 -15.13 7.10 7.73
CA VAL A 101 -14.95 8.52 7.39
C VAL A 101 -15.49 8.81 5.99
N ALA A 102 -15.19 7.97 4.99
CA ALA A 102 -15.72 8.10 3.63
C ALA A 102 -17.25 8.14 3.63
N LYS A 103 -17.90 7.24 4.38
CA LYS A 103 -19.36 7.21 4.52
C LYS A 103 -19.90 8.48 5.17
N GLU A 104 -19.27 8.95 6.25
CA GLU A 104 -19.65 10.17 6.97
C GLU A 104 -19.59 11.42 6.08
N VAL A 105 -18.63 11.50 5.15
CA VAL A 105 -18.49 12.62 4.20
C VAL A 105 -19.32 12.46 2.92
N GLY A 106 -20.14 11.40 2.85
CA GLY A 106 -21.08 11.16 1.76
C GLY A 106 -20.46 10.54 0.50
N ILE A 107 -19.36 9.80 0.64
CA ILE A 107 -18.80 8.97 -0.44
C ILE A 107 -19.54 7.62 -0.48
N ASN A 108 -19.75 7.11 -1.70
CA ASN A 108 -20.33 5.78 -1.88
C ASN A 108 -19.28 4.71 -1.60
N ILE A 109 -19.37 4.08 -0.42
CA ILE A 109 -18.39 3.08 0.00
C ILE A 109 -18.60 1.69 -0.61
N ALA A 110 -19.76 1.41 -1.21
CA ALA A 110 -20.11 0.06 -1.66
C ALA A 110 -19.05 -0.60 -2.57
N PRO A 111 -18.40 0.11 -3.52
CA PRO A 111 -17.36 -0.47 -4.37
C PRO A 111 -16.10 -0.89 -3.60
N TYR A 112 -15.82 -0.28 -2.44
CA TYR A 112 -14.59 -0.47 -1.70
C TYR A 112 -14.66 -1.57 -0.63
N ILE A 113 -15.87 -2.04 -0.28
CA ILE A 113 -16.07 -2.96 0.85
C ILE A 113 -15.29 -4.27 0.66
N GLU A 114 -15.46 -4.93 -0.48
CA GLU A 114 -14.78 -6.22 -0.75
C GLU A 114 -13.27 -6.08 -0.85
N GLU A 115 -12.79 -4.95 -1.39
CA GLU A 115 -11.36 -4.68 -1.52
C GLU A 115 -10.73 -4.43 -0.15
N VAL A 116 -11.39 -3.67 0.72
CA VAL A 116 -10.91 -3.39 2.08
C VAL A 116 -10.99 -4.64 2.95
N GLU A 117 -12.02 -5.47 2.79
CA GLU A 117 -12.09 -6.77 3.47
C GLU A 117 -10.86 -7.62 3.15
N ARG A 118 -10.49 -7.73 1.88
CA ARG A 118 -9.27 -8.43 1.47
C ARG A 118 -8.01 -7.82 2.09
N GLU A 119 -7.87 -6.49 2.06
CA GLU A 119 -6.70 -5.81 2.62
C GLU A 119 -6.57 -5.98 4.15
N VAL A 120 -7.69 -6.11 4.87
CA VAL A 120 -7.70 -6.23 6.34
C VAL A 120 -7.44 -7.67 6.83
N PHE A 121 -7.85 -8.67 6.07
CA PHE A 121 -7.77 -10.09 6.46
C PHE A 121 -6.68 -10.88 5.72
N GLN A 122 -5.79 -10.20 5.01
CA GLN A 122 -4.56 -10.78 4.45
C GLN A 122 -3.52 -11.09 5.51
#